data_AF-A0A7J9BE82-F1
#
_entry.id   AF-A0A7J9BE82-F1
#
_cell.length_a   1.000
_cell.length_b   1.000
_cell.length_c   1.000
_cell.angle_alpha   90.00
_cell.angle_beta   90.00
_cell.angle_gamma   90.00
#
_symmetry.space_group_name_H-M   'P 1'
#
loop_
_entity.id
_entity.type
_entity.pdbx_description
1 polymer ?
#
loop_
_entity_poly.entity_id
_entity_poly.type
_entity_poly.pdbx_seq_one_letter_code
_entity_poly.pdbx_strand_id
1 'polypeptide(L)' 'MSVPLTASLYVPGTLDDADKVLADIGTGYFVEKTMDEGRNYCERKINLVKSNFDLLNEVHLSSSSSTFNGMKHIKL' A
#
# COMPACT_ATOMS: atom_id res chain seq x y z
N MET A 1 -8.92 -26.39 -2.87
CA MET A 1 -8.03 -25.24 -3.15
C MET A 1 -6.66 -25.58 -2.57
N SER A 2 -5.54 -25.28 -3.25
CA SER A 2 -4.21 -25.56 -2.68
C SER A 2 -3.68 -24.33 -1.96
N VAL A 3 -3.24 -24.49 -0.70
CA VAL A 3 -2.68 -23.40 0.12
C VAL A 3 -1.19 -23.62 0.36
N PRO A 4 -0.36 -22.57 0.30
CA PRO A 4 1.07 -22.69 0.57
C PRO A 4 1.31 -22.93 2.06
N LEU A 5 2.06 -23.98 2.39
CA LEU A 5 2.57 -24.20 3.75
C LEU A 5 3.96 -23.58 3.92
N THR A 6 4.77 -23.66 2.86
CA THR A 6 6.07 -23.00 2.72
C THR A 6 6.26 -22.52 1.28
N ALA A 7 7.39 -21.88 0.97
CA ALA A 7 7.68 -21.38 -0.38
C ALA A 7 7.70 -22.44 -1.49
N SER A 8 7.87 -23.73 -1.16
CA SER A 8 7.97 -24.81 -2.14
C SER A 8 6.99 -25.97 -1.90
N LEU A 9 6.10 -25.85 -0.91
CA LEU A 9 5.16 -26.91 -0.54
C LEU A 9 3.73 -26.37 -0.44
N TYR A 10 2.82 -27.01 -1.16
CA TYR A 10 1.39 -26.71 -1.17
C TYR A 10 0.59 -27.92 -0.69
N VAL A 11 -0.44 -27.67 0.10
CA VAL A 11 -1.33 -28.71 0.62
C VAL A 11 -2.78 -28.46 0.16
N PRO A 12 -3.56 -29.52 -0.11
CA PRO A 12 -4.97 -29.36 -0.41
C PRO A 12 -5.74 -28.92 0.85
N GLY A 13 -6.62 -27.93 0.68
CA GLY A 13 -7.52 -27.44 1.72
C GLY A 13 -8.91 -27.09 1.18
N THR A 14 -9.87 -27.06 2.09
CA THR A 14 -11.25 -26.62 1.86
C THR A 14 -11.46 -25.29 2.57
N LEU A 15 -12.19 -24.39 1.91
CA LEU A 15 -12.58 -23.12 2.51
C LEU A 15 -13.78 -23.36 3.44
N ASP A 16 -13.73 -22.81 4.65
CA ASP A 16 -14.82 -22.92 5.64
C ASP A 16 -15.83 -21.77 5.45
N ASP A 17 -15.46 -20.55 5.85
CA ASP A 17 -16.27 -19.34 5.66
C ASP A 17 -15.58 -18.39 4.66
N ALA A 18 -16.27 -18.09 3.56
CA ALA A 18 -15.78 -17.20 2.51
C ALA A 18 -16.15 -15.72 2.74
N ASP A 19 -17.04 -15.43 3.70
CA ASP A 19 -17.57 -14.09 3.96
C ASP A 19 -16.74 -13.33 5.00
N LYS A 20 -15.78 -14.01 5.64
CA LYS A 20 -14.89 -13.46 6.66
C LYS A 20 -13.44 -13.50 6.23
N VAL A 21 -12.74 -12.40 6.47
CA VAL A 21 -11.31 -12.24 6.16
C VAL A 21 -10.55 -11.66 7.32
N LEU A 22 -9.28 -12.04 7.45
CA LEU A 22 -8.36 -11.44 8.40
C LEU A 22 -7.64 -10.27 7.75
N ALA A 23 -7.75 -9.09 8.35
CA ALA A 23 -7.03 -7.88 7.92
C ALA A 23 -5.87 -7.58 8.88
N ASP A 24 -4.66 -7.47 8.32
CA ASP A 24 -3.45 -7.02 9.04
C ASP A 24 -3.49 -5.50 9.25
N ILE A 25 -3.61 -5.08 10.51
CA ILE A 25 -3.64 -3.67 10.91
C ILE A 25 -2.27 -3.10 11.32
N GLY A 26 -1.21 -3.92 11.29
CA GLY A 26 0.14 -3.57 11.71
C GLY A 26 0.49 -4.10 13.11
N THR A 27 1.76 -3.91 13.49
CA THR A 27 2.33 -4.31 14.80
C THR A 27 2.11 -5.78 15.19
N GLY A 28 1.80 -6.65 14.22
CA GLY A 28 1.52 -8.08 14.43
C GLY A 28 0.07 -8.41 14.79
N TYR A 29 -0.86 -7.46 14.66
CA TYR A 29 -2.27 -7.66 14.98
C TYR A 29 -3.13 -7.85 13.72
N PHE A 30 -4.08 -8.78 13.83
CA PHE A 30 -5.06 -9.09 12.79
C PHE A 30 -6.47 -8.92 13.36
N VAL A 31 -7.37 -8.42 12.52
CA VAL A 31 -8.78 -8.23 12.87
C VAL A 31 -9.65 -8.96 11.86
N GLU A 32 -10.64 -9.70 12.34
CA GLU A 32 -11.68 -10.30 11.48
C GLU A 32 -12.58 -9.20 10.90
N LYS A 33 -12.82 -9.27 9.59
CA LYS A 33 -13.60 -8.33 8.81
C LYS A 33 -14.53 -9.09 7.87
N THR A 34 -15.64 -8.46 7.50
CA THR A 34 -16.45 -8.99 6.39
C THR A 34 -15.72 -8.80 5.06
N MET A 35 -16.12 -9.55 4.04
CA MET A 35 -15.55 -9.42 2.70
C MET A 35 -15.62 -7.98 2.15
N ASP A 36 -16.73 -7.27 2.38
CA ASP A 36 -16.88 -5.89 1.91
C ASP A 36 -16.02 -4.91 2.70
N GLU A 37 -15.92 -5.07 4.02
CA GLU A 37 -15.01 -4.26 4.84
C GLU A 37 -13.55 -4.52 4.46
N GLY A 38 -13.18 -5.77 4.17
CA GLY A 38 -11.85 -6.16 3.71
C GLY A 38 -11.50 -5.55 2.36
N ARG A 39 -12.44 -5.51 1.40
CA ARG A 39 -12.25 -4.82 0.12
C ARG A 39 -12.00 -3.33 0.34
N ASN A 40 -12.85 -2.67 1.12
CA ASN A 40 -12.69 -1.25 1.42
C ASN A 40 -11.35 -0.97 2.13
N TYR A 41 -10.93 -1.86 3.03
CA TYR A 41 -9.64 -1.77 3.71
C TYR A 41 -8.47 -1.76 2.73
N CYS A 42 -8.46 -2.67 1.75
CA CYS A 42 -7.44 -2.72 0.69
C CYS A 42 -7.45 -1.47 -0.18
N GLU A 43 -8.63 -1.00 -0.60
CA GLU A 43 -8.79 0.22 -1.40
C GLU A 43 -8.23 1.45 -0.68
N ARG A 44 -8.51 1.60 0.62
CA ARG A 44 -7.93 2.68 1.43
C ARG A 44 -6.41 2.61 1.51
N LYS A 45 -5.83 1.41 1.69
CA LYS A 45 -4.36 1.24 1.68
C LYS A 45 -3.75 1.63 0.33
N ILE A 46 -4.39 1.24 -0.77
CA ILE A 46 -3.94 1.61 -2.13
C ILE A 46 -3.96 3.13 -2.29
N ASN A 47 -5.06 3.78 -1.91
CA ASN A 47 -5.20 5.23 -2.03
C ASN A 47 -4.18 5.96 -1.16
N LEU A 48 -3.93 5.50 0.06
CA LEU A 48 -2.89 6.07 0.93
C LEU A 48 -1.51 6.03 0.27
N VAL A 49 -1.11 4.88 -0.30
CA VAL A 49 0.19 4.74 -0.97
C VAL A 49 0.27 5.64 -2.20
N LYS A 50 -0.80 5.71 -3.00
CA LYS A 50 -0.87 6.59 -4.18
C LYS A 50 -0.76 8.07 -3.79
N SER A 51 -1.55 8.53 -2.84
CA SER A 51 -1.50 9.92 -2.37
C SER A 51 -0.12 10.29 -1.83
N ASN A 52 0.51 9.39 -1.07
CA ASN A 52 1.87 9.62 -0.58
C ASN A 52 2.89 9.72 -1.73
N PHE A 53 2.76 8.86 -2.75
CA PHE A 53 3.62 8.92 -3.93
C PHE A 53 3.46 10.22 -4.71
N ASP A 54 2.22 10.67 -4.92
CA ASP A 54 1.93 11.92 -5.63
C ASP A 54 2.50 13.13 -4.90
N LEU A 55 2.34 13.19 -3.56
CA LEU A 55 2.92 14.25 -2.73
C LEU A 55 4.45 14.28 -2.83
N LEU A 56 5.11 13.12 -2.80
CA LEU A 56 6.57 13.05 -2.93
C LEU A 56 7.04 13.52 -4.31
N ASN A 57 6.33 13.16 -5.37
CA ASN A 57 6.66 13.61 -6.72
C ASN A 57 6.49 15.12 -6.90
N GLU A 58 5.41 15.69 -6.35
CA GLU A 58 5.19 17.14 -6.39
C GLU A 58 6.30 17.91 -5.67
N VAL A 59 6.72 17.43 -4.48
CA VAL A 59 7.85 18.01 -3.74
C VAL A 59 9.14 17.93 -4.55
N HIS A 60 9.44 16.81 -5.21
CA HIS A 60 10.64 16.67 -6.03
C HIS A 60 10.67 17.66 -7.22
N LEU A 61 9.55 17.83 -7.92
CA LEU A 61 9.43 18.72 -9.08
C LEU A 61 9.47 20.21 -8.67
N SER A 62 8.79 20.57 -7.58
CA SER A 62 8.78 21.94 -7.05
C SER A 62 10.14 22.35 -6.48
N SER A 63 10.83 21.44 -5.78
CA SER A 63 12.18 21.68 -5.23
C SER A 63 13.20 21.94 -6.35
N SER A 64 13.18 21.11 -7.40
CA SER A 64 14.11 21.25 -8.54
C SER A 64 13.92 22.56 -9.32
N SER A 65 12.67 23.04 -9.42
CA SER A 65 12.34 24.30 -10.12
C SER A 65 12.74 25.54 -9.31
N SER A 66 12.60 25.48 -7.98
CA SER A 66 12.90 26.59 -7.08
C SER A 66 14.40 26.84 -6.93
N THR A 67 15.21 25.77 -6.84
CA THR A 67 16.68 25.88 -6.75
C THR A 67 17.29 26.39 -8.06
N PHE A 68 16.74 26.01 -9.22
CA PHE A 68 17.23 26.47 -10.52
C PHE A 68 16.98 27.96 -10.76
N ASN A 69 15.85 28.51 -10.30
CA ASN A 69 15.55 29.93 -10.48
C ASN A 69 16.42 30.84 -9.59
N GLY A 70 16.79 30.37 -8.38
CA GLY A 70 17.72 31.08 -7.49
C GLY A 70 19.17 31.16 -8.01
N MET A 71 19.63 30.17 -8.77
CA MET A 71 20.99 30.17 -9.33
C MET A 71 21.17 31.08 -10.57
N LYS A 72 20.09 31.48 -11.25
CA LYS A 72 20.17 32.35 -12.43
C LYS A 72 20.61 33.78 -12.11
N HIS A 73 20.34 34.28 -10.90
CA HIS A 73 20.73 35.63 -10.47
C HIS A 73 22.16 35.74 -9.94
N ILE A 74 22.87 34.62 -9.74
CA ILE A 74 24.24 34.59 -9.18
C ILE A 74 25.32 34.40 -10.25
N LYS A 75 24.96 34.16 -11.52
CA LYS A 75 25.96 34.06 -12.60
C LYS A 75 26.20 35.43 -13.22
N LEU A 76 27.39 35.98 -12.94
CA LEU A 76 28.02 37.14 -13.57
C LEU A 76 27.97 37.07 -15.10
#